data_AF-A0A1Q3NA42-F1
#
_entry.id   AF-A0A1Q3NA42-F1
#
_cell.length_a   1.000
_cell.length_b   1.000
_cell.length_c   1.000
_cell.angle_alpha   90.00
_cell.angle_beta   90.00
_cell.angle_gamma   90.00
#
_symmetry.space_group_name_H-M   'P 1'
#
loop_
_entity.id
_entity.type
_entity.pdbx_description
1 polymer ?
#
loop_
_entity_poly.entity_id
_entity_poly.type
_entity_poly.pdbx_seq_one_letter_code
_entity_poly.pdbx_strand_id
1 'polypeptide(L)'
;MINKVQFVVWCKDNATGRFSLTVNGMTNTAVVNSNDASSDGLGFFFPMSAGYSSYGLRGYMSDMAVFDYALTDAQIANLYQKGRIV
;
A
#
# COMPACT_ATOMS: atom_id res chain seq x y z
N MET A 1 15.08 -0.47 15.75
CA MET A 1 13.81 -0.92 15.13
C MET A 1 12.67 -0.22 15.86
N ILE A 2 11.80 0.47 15.12
CA ILE A 2 10.58 1.07 15.70
C ILE A 2 9.55 -0.06 15.84
N ASN A 3 9.22 -0.43 17.07
CA ASN A 3 8.14 -1.37 17.41
C ASN A 3 6.81 -0.61 17.47
N LYS A 4 6.36 -0.06 16.34
CA LYS A 4 5.09 0.67 16.25
C LYS A 4 4.29 0.17 15.06
N VAL A 5 2.99 -0.01 15.28
CA VAL A 5 2.02 -0.27 14.21
C VAL A 5 1.96 0.95 13.31
N GLN A 6 1.94 0.72 12.00
CA GLN A 6 1.77 1.76 10.98
C GLN A 6 0.63 1.38 10.05
N PHE A 7 -0.17 2.37 9.69
CA PHE A 7 -1.13 2.27 8.60
C PHE A 7 -0.46 2.73 7.31
N VAL A 8 -0.46 1.89 6.28
CA VAL A 8 0.24 2.15 5.02
C VAL A 8 -0.72 1.93 3.86
N VAL A 9 -0.81 2.91 2.95
CA VAL A 9 -1.55 2.80 1.70
C VAL A 9 -0.62 3.15 0.55
N TRP A 10 -0.55 2.25 -0.42
CA TRP A 10 0.04 2.48 -1.73
C TRP A 10 -1.11 2.58 -2.72
N CYS A 11 -1.18 3.68 -3.45
CA CYS A 11 -2.28 3.93 -4.37
C CYS A 11 -1.73 4.38 -5.73
N LYS A 12 -2.27 3.80 -6.81
CA LYS A 12 -2.05 4.26 -8.18
C LYS A 12 -3.38 4.77 -8.73
N ASP A 13 -3.40 6.03 -9.13
CA ASP A 13 -4.46 6.62 -9.94
C ASP A 13 -4.06 6.59 -11.41
N ASN A 14 -4.64 5.66 -12.18
CA ASN A 14 -4.38 5.52 -13.61
C ASN A 14 -4.92 6.70 -14.43
N ALA A 15 -5.93 7.44 -13.93
CA ALA A 15 -6.47 8.58 -14.66
C ALA A 15 -5.45 9.74 -14.72
N THR A 16 -4.64 9.89 -13.65
CA THR A 16 -3.62 10.95 -13.55
C THR A 16 -2.19 10.42 -13.65
N GLY A 17 -1.98 9.11 -13.68
CA GLY A 17 -0.67 8.46 -13.58
C GLY A 17 0.01 8.66 -12.21
N ARG A 18 -0.75 9.03 -11.18
CA ARG A 18 -0.19 9.40 -9.88
C ARG A 18 -0.05 8.16 -8.99
N PHE A 19 1.17 7.92 -8.50
CA PHE A 19 1.46 6.97 -7.43
C PHE A 19 1.62 7.73 -6.12
N SER A 20 0.93 7.33 -5.06
CA SER A 20 1.05 7.93 -3.73
C SER A 20 1.35 6.90 -2.65
N LEU A 21 2.16 7.32 -1.68
CA LEU A 21 2.41 6.62 -0.42
C LEU A 21 1.83 7.43 0.74
N THR A 22 0.84 6.87 1.42
CA THR A 22 0.29 7.43 2.67
C THR A 22 0.74 6.58 3.85
N VAL A 23 1.27 7.23 4.88
CA VAL A 23 1.66 6.59 6.15
C VAL A 23 0.95 7.30 7.30
N ASN A 24 0.22 6.54 8.11
CA ASN A 24 -0.54 7.06 9.27
C ASN A 24 -1.47 8.24 8.90
N GLY A 25 -2.10 8.15 7.72
CA GLY A 25 -3.01 9.17 7.20
C GLY A 25 -2.34 10.38 6.54
N MET A 26 -1.02 10.44 6.46
CA MET A 26 -0.28 11.53 5.81
C MET A 26 0.39 11.04 4.51
N THR A 27 0.08 11.70 3.39
CA THR A 27 0.69 11.38 2.09
C THR A 27 2.11 11.96 2.04
N ASN A 28 3.11 11.09 2.06
CA ASN A 28 4.53 11.46 2.14
C ASN A 28 5.16 11.75 0.77
N THR A 29 4.73 11.03 -0.28
CA THR A 29 5.31 11.16 -1.61
C THR A 29 4.25 10.87 -2.65
N ALA A 30 4.22 11.69 -3.70
CA ALA A 30 3.47 11.43 -4.91
C ALA A 30 4.38 11.59 -6.12
N VAL A 31 4.50 10.54 -6.93
CA VAL A 31 5.28 10.56 -8.18
C VAL A 31 4.32 10.28 -9.33
N VAL A 32 4.47 11.03 -10.42
CA VAL A 32 3.76 10.72 -11.67
C VAL A 32 4.58 9.68 -12.42
N ASN A 33 4.02 8.50 -12.59
CA ASN A 33 4.55 7.47 -13.47
C ASN A 33 3.39 6.96 -14.33
N SER A 34 3.50 7.17 -15.63
CA SER A 34 2.44 6.79 -16.59
C SER A 34 2.44 5.30 -16.91
N ASN A 35 3.43 4.53 -16.46
CA ASN A 35 3.50 3.11 -16.79
C ASN A 35 2.45 2.32 -16.01
N ASP A 36 1.63 1.57 -16.74
CA ASP A 36 0.82 0.51 -16.17
C ASP A 36 1.68 -0.61 -15.60
N ALA A 37 1.22 -1.17 -14.47
CA ALA A 37 1.87 -2.35 -13.92
C ALA A 37 1.68 -3.47 -14.95
N SER A 38 2.77 -3.91 -15.58
CA SER A 38 2.72 -5.08 -16.47
C SER A 38 2.63 -6.34 -15.62
N SER A 39 1.80 -7.30 -16.01
CA SER A 39 1.80 -8.61 -15.35
C SER A 39 3.14 -9.29 -15.63
N ASP A 40 3.90 -9.61 -14.59
CA ASP A 40 5.09 -10.46 -14.69
C ASP A 40 4.74 -11.95 -14.82
N GLY A 41 3.45 -12.29 -14.72
CA GLY A 41 2.94 -13.67 -14.78
C GLY A 41 3.20 -14.48 -13.51
N LEU A 42 3.76 -13.85 -12.47
CA LEU A 42 4.14 -14.55 -11.23
C LEU A 42 2.98 -14.61 -10.23
N GLY A 43 2.00 -13.70 -10.33
CA GLY A 43 0.85 -13.63 -9.43
C GLY A 43 1.06 -12.65 -8.27
N PHE A 44 0.09 -12.58 -7.34
CA PHE A 44 0.15 -11.70 -6.18
C PHE A 44 0.74 -12.44 -4.98
N PHE A 45 1.82 -11.91 -4.39
CA PHE A 45 2.48 -12.55 -3.25
C PHE A 45 2.49 -11.66 -2.01
N PHE A 46 2.24 -12.28 -0.88
CA PHE A 46 2.40 -11.68 0.44
C PHE A 46 2.78 -12.76 1.47
N PRO A 47 3.71 -12.48 2.41
CA PRO A 47 4.49 -11.25 2.62
C PRO A 47 5.88 -11.31 1.99
N MET A 48 6.05 -12.10 0.93
CA MET A 48 7.34 -12.41 0.31
C MET A 48 7.25 -12.17 -1.19
N SER A 49 8.37 -11.85 -1.83
CA SER A 49 8.44 -11.77 -3.30
C SER A 49 8.49 -13.16 -3.93
N ALA A 50 8.00 -13.26 -5.17
CA ALA A 50 8.03 -14.48 -5.98
C ALA A 50 9.46 -15.05 -6.06
N GLY A 51 9.68 -16.23 -5.48
CA GLY A 51 10.92 -16.99 -5.66
C GLY A 51 12.14 -16.56 -4.83
N TYR A 52 12.01 -15.59 -3.92
CA TYR A 52 13.14 -15.09 -3.14
C TYR A 52 12.84 -15.06 -1.64
N SER A 53 13.38 -16.04 -0.91
CA SER A 53 13.26 -16.15 0.55
C SER A 53 13.90 -14.99 1.32
N SER A 54 14.85 -14.27 0.70
CA SER A 54 15.55 -13.13 1.30
C SER A 54 14.72 -11.84 1.34
N TYR A 55 13.61 -11.75 0.60
CA TYR A 55 12.74 -10.56 0.57
C TYR A 55 11.45 -10.72 1.40
N GLY A 56 11.43 -11.63 2.37
CA GLY A 56 10.30 -11.77 3.29
C GLY A 56 10.24 -10.63 4.30
N LEU A 57 9.02 -10.15 4.60
CA LEU A 57 8.81 -9.21 5.70
C LEU A 57 9.07 -9.87 7.07
N ARG A 58 9.86 -9.22 7.92
CA ARG A 58 10.03 -9.60 9.33
C ARG A 58 9.17 -8.70 10.22
N GLY A 59 7.91 -9.08 10.46
CA GLY A 59 6.97 -8.32 11.27
C GLY A 59 5.56 -8.88 11.25
N TYR A 60 4.62 -8.15 11.85
CA TYR A 60 3.20 -8.47 11.84
C TYR A 60 2.45 -7.52 10.90
N MET A 61 1.38 -8.02 10.29
CA MET A 61 0.44 -7.24 9.50
C MET A 61 -0.98 -7.63 9.89
N SER A 62 -1.89 -6.68 9.78
CA SER A 62 -3.33 -6.88 9.93
C SER A 62 -4.07 -6.06 8.88
N ASP A 63 -5.35 -6.37 8.65
CA ASP A 63 -6.29 -5.54 7.89
C ASP A 63 -5.85 -5.24 6.44
N MET A 64 -5.24 -6.25 5.79
CA MET A 64 -4.83 -6.14 4.39
C MET A 64 -6.05 -6.08 3.46
N ALA A 65 -6.06 -5.09 2.57
CA ALA A 65 -7.06 -4.93 1.52
C ALA A 65 -6.41 -4.49 0.21
N VAL A 66 -6.99 -4.92 -0.92
CA VAL A 66 -6.62 -4.51 -2.27
C VAL A 66 -7.87 -4.01 -2.96
N PHE A 67 -7.76 -2.86 -3.62
CA PHE A 67 -8.84 -2.23 -4.37
C PHE A 67 -8.43 -2.14 -5.84
N ASP A 68 -9.38 -2.37 -6.74
CA ASP A 68 -9.21 -2.22 -8.19
C ASP A 68 -9.40 -0.76 -8.65
N TYR A 69 -9.53 0.17 -7.70
CA TYR A 69 -9.65 1.60 -7.93
C TYR A 69 -8.74 2.40 -6.98
N ALA A 70 -8.40 3.62 -7.41
CA ALA A 70 -7.65 4.55 -6.58
C ALA A 70 -8.53 5.08 -5.44
N LEU A 71 -8.04 4.97 -4.21
CA LEU A 71 -8.71 5.55 -3.05
C LEU A 71 -8.51 7.07 -3.02
N THR A 72 -9.58 7.77 -2.67
CA THR A 72 -9.53 9.20 -2.33
C THR A 72 -8.91 9.44 -0.96
N ASP A 73 -8.38 10.64 -0.72
CA ASP A 73 -7.82 11.01 0.59
C ASP A 73 -8.83 10.83 1.74
N ALA A 74 -10.10 11.12 1.50
CA ALA A 74 -11.17 10.93 2.49
C ALA A 74 -11.41 9.45 2.83
N GLN A 75 -11.36 8.56 1.84
CA GLN A 75 -11.47 7.12 2.06
C GLN A 75 -10.25 6.60 2.83
N ILE A 76 -9.05 7.05 2.49
CA ILE A 76 -7.82 6.69 3.20
C ILE A 76 -7.89 7.14 4.67
N ALA A 77 -8.36 8.37 4.92
CA ALA A 77 -8.55 8.89 6.27
C ALA A 77 -9.57 8.07 7.08
N ASN A 78 -10.68 7.64 6.45
CA ASN A 78 -11.67 6.78 7.10
C ASN A 78 -11.10 5.41 7.47
N LEU A 79 -10.33 4.80 6.57
CA LEU A 79 -9.65 3.52 6.83
C LEU A 79 -8.66 3.64 7.97
N TYR A 80 -7.85 4.71 7.99
CA TYR A 80 -6.92 4.96 9.08
C TYR A 80 -7.62 5.10 10.44
N GLN A 81 -8.77 5.77 10.48
CA GLN A 81 -9.57 5.91 11.71
C GLN A 81 -10.14 4.57 12.18
N LYS A 82 -10.65 3.74 11.27
CA LYS A 82 -11.17 2.40 11.61
C LYS A 82 -10.09 1.46 12.16
N GLY A 83 -8.86 1.58 11.67
CA GLY A 83 -7.72 0.79 12.16
C GLY A 83 -7.17 1.26 13.52
N ARG A 84 -7.68 2.36 14.09
CA ARG A 84 -7.31 2.80 15.44
C ARG A 84 -8.22 2.09 16.45
N ILE A 85 -7.65 1.15 17.19
CA ILE A 85 -8.25 0.70 18.45
C ILE A 85 -8.22 1.91 19.40
N VAL A 86 -9.38 2.36 19.85
CA VAL A 86 -9.56 3.45 20.83
C VAL A 86 -9.45 2.90 22.24
#